data_AF-A0A2D9IB46-F1
#
_entry.id   AF-A0A2D9IB46-F1
#
_cell.length_a   1.000
_cell.length_b   1.000
_cell.length_c   1.000
_cell.angle_alpha   90.00
_cell.angle_beta   90.00
_cell.angle_gamma   90.00
#
_symmetry.space_group_name_H-M   'P 1'
#
loop_
_entity.id
_entity.type
_entity.pdbx_description
1 polymer ?
#
loop_
_entity_poly.entity_id
_entity_poly.type
_entity_poly.pdbx_seq_one_letter_code
_entity_poly.pdbx_strand_id
1 'polypeptide(L)'
;MRNVLLILACLITFGALSTCHLSSLAGDGKAAPSVGERIEQAAEDLTVERSPEEEWLDDQLFALGTGLDGKVGIAVYDPARGRMVHFKGTRLYPQQSVSKLWVALTALDMADRGQLGLGETGTVRMGDLAVFHSPIRQNVIAQGSFSSTYADFIKRALTQSDNTANDTVLRRVGGPEQVRKTLAKKGFADIRFGPGERPMQSQIAGLEWRQAYALGDTFFEVRKGVPHDVRKAAFDAYVDDPVDGATPVAIAAALAQLKQGELLSPANTAQFLGWLGEVKSGPNRLKGGLPEGWSIAHKTGTGQVLDIVPQGTPADQAGYNDVGILTAPDGSIYTVAVMIGRTHVSIPERMEMMHGVVRAIAGYHEMVSGPGANAKDDNLSKNSSQPVETRAPSASEV
;
A
#
# COMPACT_ATOMS: atom_id res chain seq x y z
N MET A 1 39.47 43.21 -2.57
CA MET A 1 39.22 44.66 -2.39
C MET A 1 37.72 44.85 -2.64
N ARG A 2 36.87 45.00 -1.62
CA ARG A 2 36.54 46.19 -0.79
C ARG A 2 35.30 46.93 -1.33
N ASN A 3 34.34 47.16 -0.42
CA ASN A 3 33.16 48.04 -0.53
C ASN A 3 32.02 47.48 -1.44
N VAL A 4 30.75 47.31 -1.05
CA VAL A 4 29.86 47.90 0.00
C VAL A 4 29.40 49.35 -0.30
N LEU A 5 28.12 49.52 -0.67
CA LEU A 5 27.06 50.30 0.01
C LEU A 5 25.99 50.94 -0.93
N LEU A 6 24.76 51.00 -0.41
CA LEU A 6 23.47 51.58 -0.86
C LEU A 6 23.46 52.83 -1.78
N ILE A 7 22.34 52.99 -2.52
CA ILE A 7 21.51 54.22 -2.52
C ILE A 7 20.01 53.85 -2.40
N LEU A 8 19.22 54.76 -1.81
CA LEU A 8 17.83 54.65 -1.33
C LEU A 8 16.93 55.72 -2.01
N ALA A 9 15.66 55.39 -2.34
CA ALA A 9 14.51 56.32 -2.49
C ALA A 9 13.21 55.48 -2.70
N CYS A 10 11.98 55.84 -2.30
CA CYS A 10 11.40 57.12 -1.83
C CYS A 10 10.53 56.94 -0.57
N LEU A 11 10.32 58.03 0.19
CA LEU A 11 9.28 58.14 1.21
C LEU A 11 7.93 58.59 0.63
N ILE A 12 6.84 58.21 1.31
CA ILE A 12 5.62 59.01 1.42
C ILE A 12 5.28 59.15 2.90
N THR A 13 4.95 60.37 3.35
CA THR A 13 4.64 60.71 4.74
C THR A 13 3.32 61.45 4.83
N PHE A 14 2.46 61.07 5.79
CA PHE A 14 1.57 61.89 6.64
C PHE A 14 0.57 60.93 7.33
N GLY A 15 0.22 61.06 8.61
CA GLY A 15 0.69 61.97 9.67
C GLY A 15 0.50 61.32 11.05
N ALA A 16 0.83 62.03 12.13
CA ALA A 16 0.78 61.52 13.50
C ALA A 16 -0.25 62.26 14.36
N LEU A 17 -0.85 61.58 15.35
CA LEU A 17 -1.15 62.11 16.68
C LEU A 17 -1.70 61.03 17.66
N SER A 18 -1.39 61.23 18.94
CA SER A 18 -2.05 60.68 20.15
C SER A 18 -1.90 59.19 20.55
N THR A 19 -0.87 58.95 21.37
CA THR A 19 -0.91 58.30 22.72
C THR A 19 -1.86 57.13 23.04
N CYS A 20 -1.23 56.01 23.45
CA CYS A 20 -1.60 55.10 24.55
C CYS A 20 -3.05 54.61 24.71
N HIS A 21 -3.27 53.31 24.50
CA HIS A 21 -3.91 52.43 25.51
C HIS A 21 -3.56 50.94 25.27
N LEU A 22 -3.27 50.22 26.35
CA LEU A 22 -3.16 48.75 26.36
C LEU A 22 -4.55 48.14 26.54
N SER A 23 -4.95 47.17 25.72
CA SER A 23 -5.91 46.10 26.10
C SER A 23 -5.91 44.93 25.10
N SER A 24 -6.09 43.74 25.66
CA SER A 24 -5.79 42.39 25.16
C SER A 24 -6.87 41.73 24.27
N LEU A 25 -6.53 40.54 23.74
CA LEU A 25 -7.37 39.47 23.15
C LEU A 25 -7.88 39.63 21.70
N ALA A 26 -8.13 38.58 20.89
CA ALA A 26 -7.47 37.26 20.66
C ALA A 26 -8.21 36.50 19.53
N GLY A 27 -7.46 35.78 18.65
CA GLY A 27 -7.97 34.72 17.75
C GLY A 27 -8.74 35.17 16.48
N ASP A 28 -8.65 34.49 15.33
CA ASP A 28 -7.67 33.48 14.89
C ASP A 28 -7.50 33.56 13.37
N GLY A 29 -6.26 33.62 12.90
CA GLY A 29 -5.93 33.76 11.48
C GLY A 29 -4.45 33.54 11.25
N LYS A 30 -3.99 32.28 11.36
CA LYS A 30 -2.57 31.97 11.19
C LYS A 30 -2.13 32.17 9.74
N ALA A 31 -1.05 32.95 9.60
CA ALA A 31 -0.42 33.31 8.35
C ALA A 31 0.38 32.14 7.73
N ALA A 32 0.93 32.37 6.54
CA ALA A 32 1.87 31.45 5.89
C ALA A 32 3.04 31.08 6.84
N PRO A 33 3.55 29.84 6.78
CA PRO A 33 4.56 29.36 7.71
C PRO A 33 5.80 30.25 7.70
N SER A 34 6.34 30.48 8.88
CA SER A 34 7.55 31.25 9.11
C SER A 34 8.76 30.65 8.38
N VAL A 35 9.86 31.40 8.34
CA VAL A 35 11.14 30.86 7.88
C VAL A 35 11.65 29.77 8.83
N GLY A 36 11.30 29.83 10.12
CA GLY A 36 11.61 28.79 11.11
C GLY A 36 10.91 27.47 10.81
N GLU A 37 9.58 27.48 10.63
CA GLU A 37 8.79 26.28 10.30
C GLU A 37 9.24 25.66 8.97
N ARG A 38 9.67 26.48 8.00
CA ARG A 38 10.27 26.00 6.73
C ARG A 38 11.70 25.47 6.87
N ILE A 39 12.42 25.83 7.92
CA ILE A 39 13.74 25.27 8.25
C ILE A 39 13.58 23.97 9.05
N GLU A 40 12.60 23.86 9.96
CA GLU A 40 12.26 22.59 10.62
C GLU A 40 11.78 21.55 9.60
N GLN A 41 10.87 21.93 8.69
CA GLN A 41 10.39 21.02 7.64
C GLN A 41 11.48 20.64 6.62
N ALA A 42 12.49 21.49 6.41
CA ALA A 42 13.68 21.14 5.63
C ALA A 42 14.73 20.34 6.42
N ALA A 43 14.65 20.33 7.75
CA ALA A 43 15.51 19.54 8.62
C ALA A 43 14.99 18.11 8.79
N GLU A 44 13.67 17.90 8.86
CA GLU A 44 13.08 16.54 8.89
C GLU A 44 13.41 15.73 7.63
N ASP A 45 13.53 16.38 6.46
CA ASP A 45 13.91 15.75 5.17
C ASP A 45 15.44 15.47 5.05
N LEU A 46 16.26 15.79 6.07
CA LEU A 46 17.73 15.71 6.00
C LEU A 46 18.42 14.82 7.05
N THR A 47 17.70 14.15 7.95
CA THR A 47 18.31 13.53 9.16
C THR A 47 18.21 12.02 9.31
N VAL A 48 18.08 11.25 8.22
CA VAL A 48 18.40 9.81 8.24
C VAL A 48 19.43 9.50 7.15
N GLU A 49 20.71 9.52 7.55
CA GLU A 49 21.81 9.07 6.71
C GLU A 49 21.56 7.61 6.29
N ARG A 50 21.61 7.34 4.98
CA ARG A 50 21.45 5.99 4.46
C ARG A 50 22.76 5.24 4.61
N SER A 51 22.68 3.96 4.99
CA SER A 51 23.85 3.09 4.91
C SER A 51 24.16 2.78 3.44
N PRO A 52 25.41 2.46 3.06
CA PRO A 52 25.75 2.09 1.68
C PRO A 52 24.93 0.90 1.16
N GLU A 53 24.51 0.01 2.05
CA GLU A 53 23.63 -1.13 1.76
C GLU A 53 22.20 -0.67 1.41
N GLU A 54 21.68 0.36 2.08
CA GLU A 54 20.37 0.97 1.81
C GLU A 54 20.37 1.85 0.56
N GLU A 55 21.47 2.59 0.32
CA GLU A 55 21.67 3.33 -0.94
C GLU A 55 21.69 2.38 -2.13
N TRP A 56 22.42 1.27 -2.02
CA TRP A 56 22.43 0.23 -3.06
C TRP A 56 21.03 -0.33 -3.34
N LEU A 57 20.23 -0.58 -2.29
CA LEU A 57 18.85 -1.04 -2.47
C LEU A 57 17.98 0.04 -3.15
N ASP A 58 18.12 1.32 -2.77
CA ASP A 58 17.39 2.43 -3.40
C ASP A 58 17.73 2.56 -4.88
N ASP A 59 19.02 2.45 -5.24
CA ASP A 59 19.49 2.40 -6.63
C ASP A 59 18.89 1.24 -7.42
N GLN A 60 18.83 0.02 -6.84
CA GLN A 60 18.16 -1.11 -7.48
C GLN A 60 16.68 -0.84 -7.72
N LEU A 61 15.96 -0.34 -6.71
CA LEU A 61 14.53 -0.03 -6.84
C LEU A 61 14.26 1.11 -7.82
N PHE A 62 15.16 2.10 -7.89
CA PHE A 62 15.10 3.19 -8.86
C PHE A 62 15.31 2.68 -10.29
N ALA A 63 16.33 1.85 -10.53
CA ALA A 63 16.59 1.27 -11.85
C ALA A 63 15.41 0.39 -12.32
N LEU A 64 14.89 -0.48 -11.45
CA LEU A 64 13.74 -1.34 -11.75
C LEU A 64 12.45 -0.54 -12.00
N GLY A 65 12.20 0.49 -11.18
CA GLY A 65 11.01 1.33 -11.27
C GLY A 65 11.04 2.35 -12.42
N THR A 66 12.22 2.74 -12.92
CA THR A 66 12.37 3.58 -14.12
C THR A 66 12.47 2.78 -15.41
N GLY A 67 12.97 1.55 -15.37
CA GLY A 67 13.08 0.68 -16.55
C GLY A 67 11.75 0.12 -17.08
N LEU A 68 10.68 0.15 -16.29
CA LEU A 68 9.35 -0.29 -16.73
C LEU A 68 8.47 0.91 -17.13
N ASP A 69 8.06 0.99 -18.40
CA ASP A 69 7.17 2.06 -18.86
C ASP A 69 5.78 1.96 -18.19
N GLY A 70 5.44 2.96 -17.39
CA GLY A 70 4.15 3.06 -16.72
C GLY A 70 4.16 3.85 -15.41
N LYS A 71 3.04 3.76 -14.69
CA LYS A 71 2.89 4.22 -13.30
C LYS A 71 3.25 3.09 -12.34
N VAL A 72 4.51 3.06 -11.91
CA VAL A 72 5.05 2.07 -10.96
C VAL A 72 5.40 2.73 -9.63
N GLY A 73 5.01 2.08 -8.53
CA GLY A 73 5.50 2.34 -7.19
C GLY A 73 6.00 1.06 -6.53
N ILE A 74 7.13 1.12 -5.86
CA ILE A 74 7.75 0.01 -5.14
C ILE A 74 8.09 0.48 -3.72
N ALA A 75 7.84 -0.34 -2.70
CA ALA A 75 8.36 -0.13 -1.35
C ALA A 75 8.86 -1.45 -0.77
N VAL A 76 9.95 -1.36 0.00
CA VAL A 76 10.55 -2.45 0.78
C VAL A 76 10.76 -1.95 2.20
N TYR A 77 10.39 -2.77 3.18
CA TYR A 77 10.60 -2.48 4.60
C TYR A 77 11.36 -3.62 5.28
N ASP A 78 12.43 -3.26 5.98
CA ASP A 78 13.16 -4.11 6.92
C ASP A 78 12.66 -3.80 8.35
N PRO A 79 11.74 -4.61 8.92
CA PRO A 79 11.25 -4.42 10.28
C PRO A 79 12.30 -4.68 11.37
N ALA A 80 13.41 -5.37 11.08
CA ALA A 80 14.47 -5.61 12.06
C ALA A 80 15.33 -4.36 12.28
N ARG A 81 15.50 -3.54 11.24
CA ARG A 81 16.23 -2.26 11.29
C ARG A 81 15.32 -1.03 11.33
N GLY A 82 14.01 -1.20 11.13
CA GLY A 82 13.04 -0.10 11.06
C GLY A 82 13.18 0.76 9.80
N ARG A 83 13.69 0.20 8.69
CA ARG A 83 14.09 0.96 7.49
C ARG A 83 13.15 0.72 6.32
N MET A 84 12.66 1.81 5.73
CA MET A 84 11.83 1.83 4.53
C MET A 84 12.65 2.39 3.36
N VAL A 85 12.68 1.68 2.23
CA VAL A 85 13.31 2.11 0.97
C VAL A 85 12.27 1.99 -0.14
N HIS A 86 12.14 3.01 -1.00
CA HIS A 86 11.01 3.05 -1.94
C HIS A 86 11.27 3.82 -3.24
N PHE A 87 10.67 3.36 -4.33
CA PHE A 87 10.54 4.11 -5.58
C PHE A 87 9.10 4.60 -5.75
N LYS A 88 8.88 5.93 -5.74
CA LYS A 88 7.55 6.56 -5.87
C LYS A 88 6.49 5.96 -4.91
N GLY A 89 6.93 5.49 -3.75
CA GLY A 89 6.14 4.66 -2.82
C GLY A 89 5.09 5.40 -1.99
N THR A 90 5.07 6.73 -2.04
CA THR A 90 4.13 7.62 -1.35
C THR A 90 2.93 8.04 -2.20
N ARG A 91 2.89 7.63 -3.48
CA ARG A 91 1.75 7.89 -4.37
C ARG A 91 0.69 6.79 -4.23
N LEU A 92 -0.58 7.13 -4.48
CA LEU A 92 -1.66 6.15 -4.51
C LEU A 92 -1.68 5.40 -5.84
N TYR A 93 -1.88 4.08 -5.79
CA TYR A 93 -2.06 3.23 -6.97
C TYR A 93 -3.33 2.37 -6.82
N PRO A 94 -4.04 2.06 -7.92
CA PRO A 94 -5.12 1.07 -7.97
C PRO A 94 -4.75 -0.22 -7.22
N GLN A 95 -5.52 -0.63 -6.19
CA GLN A 95 -5.20 -1.85 -5.44
C GLN A 95 -5.73 -3.11 -6.12
N GLN A 96 -6.91 -3.04 -6.73
CA GLN A 96 -7.63 -4.20 -7.25
C GLN A 96 -7.74 -5.26 -6.13
N SER A 97 -7.45 -6.53 -6.42
CA SER A 97 -7.55 -7.62 -5.45
C SER A 97 -6.53 -7.59 -4.29
N VAL A 98 -5.61 -6.61 -4.21
CA VAL A 98 -4.84 -6.36 -2.98
C VAL A 98 -5.76 -5.88 -1.85
N SER A 99 -6.82 -5.12 -2.18
CA SER A 99 -7.80 -4.59 -1.21
C SER A 99 -8.52 -5.68 -0.38
N LYS A 100 -8.51 -6.94 -0.85
CA LYS A 100 -9.05 -8.10 -0.14
C LYS A 100 -8.31 -8.38 1.20
N LEU A 101 -7.07 -7.90 1.35
CA LEU A 101 -6.36 -7.90 2.63
C LEU A 101 -7.13 -7.16 3.72
N TRP A 102 -7.75 -6.03 3.40
CA TRP A 102 -8.44 -5.17 4.38
C TRP A 102 -9.82 -5.71 4.76
N VAL A 103 -10.47 -6.41 3.83
CA VAL A 103 -11.71 -7.16 4.11
C VAL A 103 -11.40 -8.34 5.06
N ALA A 104 -10.33 -9.08 4.81
CA ALA A 104 -9.88 -10.17 5.69
C ALA A 104 -9.46 -9.64 7.08
N LEU A 105 -8.64 -8.58 7.13
CA LEU A 105 -8.25 -7.91 8.37
C LEU A 105 -9.48 -7.46 9.19
N THR A 106 -10.47 -6.86 8.53
CA THR A 106 -11.71 -6.42 9.18
C THR A 106 -12.51 -7.59 9.75
N ALA A 107 -12.66 -8.68 8.99
CA ALA A 107 -13.37 -9.86 9.46
C ALA A 107 -12.68 -10.54 10.65
N LEU A 108 -11.34 -10.59 10.65
CA LEU A 108 -10.56 -11.16 11.74
C LEU A 108 -10.52 -10.25 12.99
N ASP A 109 -10.45 -8.92 12.81
CA ASP A 109 -10.54 -7.93 13.90
C ASP A 109 -11.94 -7.92 14.56
N MET A 110 -12.99 -8.27 13.80
CA MET A 110 -14.32 -8.56 14.33
C MET A 110 -14.39 -9.92 15.03
N ALA A 111 -13.69 -10.95 14.52
CA ALA A 111 -13.65 -12.26 15.15
C ALA A 111 -12.92 -12.25 16.50
N ASP A 112 -11.80 -11.53 16.61
CA ASP A 112 -11.09 -11.27 17.87
C ASP A 112 -11.98 -10.62 18.94
N ARG A 113 -13.01 -9.88 18.51
CA ARG A 113 -14.00 -9.21 19.38
C ARG A 113 -15.28 -10.01 19.61
N GLY A 114 -15.37 -11.23 19.10
CA GLY A 114 -16.59 -12.05 19.15
C GLY A 114 -17.76 -11.52 18.32
N GLN A 115 -17.53 -10.57 17.40
CA GLN A 115 -18.56 -9.95 16.55
C GLN A 115 -18.80 -10.74 15.23
N LEU A 116 -17.89 -11.66 14.92
CA LEU A 116 -17.95 -12.57 13.77
C LEU A 116 -17.47 -13.96 14.21
N GLY A 117 -18.34 -14.96 14.10
CA GLY A 117 -17.94 -16.35 14.35
C GLY A 117 -17.32 -16.93 13.09
N LEU A 118 -16.02 -17.24 13.07
CA LEU A 118 -15.36 -17.77 11.86
C LEU A 118 -15.96 -19.09 11.34
N GLY A 119 -16.60 -19.86 12.23
CA GLY A 119 -17.38 -21.06 11.90
C GLY A 119 -18.85 -20.84 11.58
N GLU A 120 -19.38 -19.61 11.66
CA GLU A 120 -20.75 -19.31 11.24
C GLU A 120 -20.86 -19.44 9.70
N THR A 121 -22.03 -19.85 9.22
CA THR A 121 -22.24 -20.16 7.79
C THR A 121 -22.86 -18.99 7.03
N GLY A 122 -22.30 -18.66 5.87
CA GLY A 122 -22.93 -17.79 4.86
C GLY A 122 -23.41 -18.60 3.66
N THR A 123 -24.44 -18.12 2.96
CA THR A 123 -24.94 -18.72 1.71
C THR A 123 -24.93 -17.71 0.57
N VAL A 124 -24.29 -18.09 -0.53
CA VAL A 124 -24.23 -17.37 -1.81
C VAL A 124 -25.29 -17.92 -2.76
N ARG A 125 -26.09 -17.05 -3.38
CA ARG A 125 -27.04 -17.36 -4.46
C ARG A 125 -26.70 -16.56 -5.72
N MET A 126 -27.50 -16.69 -6.78
CA MET A 126 -27.30 -15.97 -8.05
C MET A 126 -27.20 -14.44 -7.91
N GLY A 127 -27.93 -13.84 -6.95
CA GLY A 127 -27.83 -12.41 -6.62
C GLY A 127 -26.57 -12.00 -5.84
N ASP A 128 -25.86 -12.97 -5.26
CA ASP A 128 -24.64 -12.78 -4.48
C ASP A 128 -23.36 -12.88 -5.33
N LEU A 129 -23.47 -13.30 -6.59
CA LEU A 129 -22.36 -13.39 -7.52
C LEU A 129 -21.75 -12.02 -7.86
N ALA A 130 -20.42 -11.91 -7.74
CA ALA A 130 -19.64 -10.77 -8.19
C ALA A 130 -19.21 -10.91 -9.67
N VAL A 131 -18.59 -9.87 -10.23
CA VAL A 131 -18.04 -9.87 -11.61
C VAL A 131 -16.65 -10.52 -11.67
N PHE A 132 -16.21 -10.92 -12.87
CA PHE A 132 -14.90 -11.52 -13.15
C PHE A 132 -14.60 -12.80 -12.35
N HIS A 133 -13.47 -12.85 -11.64
CA HIS A 133 -12.92 -14.08 -11.07
C HIS A 133 -13.65 -14.51 -9.81
N SER A 134 -14.60 -15.45 -9.97
CA SER A 134 -15.36 -16.06 -8.87
C SER A 134 -15.48 -17.57 -9.07
N PRO A 135 -14.49 -18.40 -8.68
CA PRO A 135 -14.62 -19.86 -8.64
C PRO A 135 -15.95 -20.38 -8.07
N ILE A 136 -16.46 -19.79 -6.98
CA ILE A 136 -17.77 -20.14 -6.37
C ILE A 136 -18.95 -20.07 -7.37
N ARG A 137 -18.84 -19.28 -8.44
CA ARG A 137 -19.89 -19.12 -9.46
C ARG A 137 -20.34 -20.46 -10.05
N GLN A 138 -19.41 -21.39 -10.25
CA GLN A 138 -19.71 -22.71 -10.82
C GLN A 138 -20.62 -23.53 -9.91
N ASN A 139 -20.33 -23.55 -8.59
CA ASN A 139 -21.18 -24.21 -7.60
C ASN A 139 -22.59 -23.60 -7.57
N VAL A 140 -22.69 -22.27 -7.55
CA VAL A 140 -23.99 -21.56 -7.49
C VAL A 140 -24.83 -21.81 -8.74
N ILE A 141 -24.21 -21.87 -9.93
CA ILE A 141 -24.93 -22.21 -11.18
C ILE A 141 -25.40 -23.67 -11.16
N ALA A 142 -24.56 -24.61 -10.71
CA ALA A 142 -24.89 -26.04 -10.72
C ALA A 142 -25.87 -26.46 -9.63
N GLN A 143 -25.89 -25.78 -8.48
CA GLN A 143 -26.61 -26.20 -7.27
C GLN A 143 -27.63 -25.15 -6.77
N GLY A 144 -27.78 -24.03 -7.49
CA GLY A 144 -28.61 -22.88 -7.10
C GLY A 144 -28.05 -22.03 -5.95
N SER A 145 -27.15 -22.59 -5.14
CA SER A 145 -26.47 -21.89 -4.04
C SER A 145 -25.14 -22.53 -3.67
N PHE A 146 -24.33 -21.82 -2.89
CA PHE A 146 -23.12 -22.34 -2.24
C PHE A 146 -23.10 -21.85 -0.79
N SER A 147 -23.00 -22.77 0.17
CA SER A 147 -22.92 -22.45 1.60
C SER A 147 -21.59 -22.90 2.18
N SER A 148 -20.95 -22.04 2.97
CA SER A 148 -19.69 -22.35 3.65
C SER A 148 -19.47 -21.44 4.87
N THR A 149 -18.40 -21.69 5.63
CA THR A 149 -18.04 -20.86 6.78
C THR A 149 -17.36 -19.56 6.36
N TYR A 150 -17.39 -18.51 7.20
CA TYR A 150 -16.64 -17.29 6.90
C TYR A 150 -15.12 -17.50 6.89
N ALA A 151 -14.58 -18.47 7.64
CA ALA A 151 -13.19 -18.90 7.48
C ALA A 151 -12.88 -19.36 6.05
N ASP A 152 -13.74 -20.18 5.43
CA ASP A 152 -13.57 -20.64 4.05
C ASP A 152 -13.78 -19.51 3.04
N PHE A 153 -14.74 -18.60 3.26
CA PHE A 153 -14.91 -17.43 2.40
C PHE A 153 -13.68 -16.49 2.44
N ILE A 154 -13.11 -16.21 3.62
CA ILE A 154 -11.88 -15.42 3.74
C ILE A 154 -10.71 -16.17 3.07
N LYS A 155 -10.55 -17.48 3.35
CA LYS A 155 -9.51 -18.30 2.71
C LYS A 155 -9.61 -18.28 1.19
N ARG A 156 -10.80 -18.39 0.60
CA ARG A 156 -11.02 -18.29 -0.87
C ARG A 156 -10.73 -16.90 -1.42
N ALA A 157 -11.17 -15.85 -0.73
CA ALA A 157 -10.91 -14.46 -1.11
C ALA A 157 -9.41 -14.14 -1.14
N LEU A 158 -8.61 -14.75 -0.25
CA LEU A 158 -7.16 -14.60 -0.24
C LEU A 158 -6.48 -15.57 -1.24
N THR A 159 -6.59 -16.88 -1.01
CA THR A 159 -5.83 -17.93 -1.72
C THR A 159 -6.14 -18.05 -3.22
N GLN A 160 -7.40 -17.84 -3.58
CA GLN A 160 -7.92 -17.95 -4.95
C GLN A 160 -8.33 -16.59 -5.52
N SER A 161 -8.27 -15.52 -4.73
CA SER A 161 -8.72 -14.18 -5.14
C SER A 161 -10.21 -14.10 -5.54
N ASP A 162 -11.06 -15.01 -5.05
CA ASP A 162 -12.48 -15.12 -5.43
C ASP A 162 -13.27 -13.84 -5.04
N ASN A 163 -13.80 -13.15 -6.03
CA ASN A 163 -14.56 -11.90 -5.87
C ASN A 163 -15.91 -12.13 -5.15
N THR A 164 -16.58 -13.26 -5.40
CA THR A 164 -17.86 -13.60 -4.75
C THR A 164 -17.65 -13.97 -3.28
N ALA A 165 -16.55 -14.67 -2.97
CA ALA A 165 -16.15 -14.95 -1.59
C ALA A 165 -15.86 -13.64 -0.85
N ASN A 166 -15.05 -12.76 -1.44
CA ASN A 166 -14.72 -11.46 -0.88
C ASN A 166 -15.96 -10.59 -0.64
N ASP A 167 -16.83 -10.44 -1.64
CA ASP A 167 -18.07 -9.67 -1.51
C ASP A 167 -18.97 -10.23 -0.40
N THR A 168 -18.95 -11.53 -0.16
CA THR A 168 -19.74 -12.19 0.89
C THR A 168 -19.18 -11.87 2.29
N VAL A 169 -17.86 -11.90 2.48
CA VAL A 169 -17.22 -11.40 3.71
C VAL A 169 -17.49 -9.89 3.87
N LEU A 170 -17.34 -9.10 2.81
CA LEU A 170 -17.58 -7.66 2.81
C LEU A 170 -18.99 -7.30 3.27
N ARG A 171 -20.03 -8.01 2.78
CA ARG A 171 -21.40 -7.82 3.27
C ARG A 171 -21.54 -8.17 4.75
N ARG A 172 -20.94 -9.28 5.20
CA ARG A 172 -21.03 -9.73 6.61
C ARG A 172 -20.35 -8.80 7.62
N VAL A 173 -19.26 -8.14 7.23
CA VAL A 173 -18.60 -7.14 8.08
C VAL A 173 -19.30 -5.78 8.09
N GLY A 174 -20.40 -5.58 7.33
CA GLY A 174 -21.12 -4.30 7.27
C GLY A 174 -20.70 -3.39 6.12
N GLY A 175 -20.04 -3.93 5.09
CA GLY A 175 -19.73 -3.25 3.84
C GLY A 175 -18.46 -2.39 3.87
N PRO A 176 -18.20 -1.64 2.77
CA PRO A 176 -17.00 -0.81 2.61
C PRO A 176 -16.72 0.14 3.76
N GLU A 177 -17.77 0.67 4.39
CA GLU A 177 -17.64 1.65 5.45
C GLU A 177 -17.07 1.06 6.74
N GLN A 178 -17.38 -0.21 7.07
CA GLN A 178 -16.74 -0.86 8.21
C GLN A 178 -15.26 -1.16 7.93
N VAL A 179 -14.90 -1.45 6.67
CA VAL A 179 -13.48 -1.64 6.29
C VAL A 179 -12.71 -0.32 6.48
N ARG A 180 -13.25 0.81 6.02
CA ARG A 180 -12.62 2.14 6.25
C ARG A 180 -12.48 2.48 7.73
N LYS A 181 -13.51 2.24 8.54
CA LYS A 181 -13.46 2.44 10.00
C LYS A 181 -12.38 1.58 10.66
N THR A 182 -12.19 0.34 10.20
CA THR A 182 -11.13 -0.54 10.70
C THR A 182 -9.75 -0.04 10.28
N LEU A 183 -9.56 0.35 9.01
CA LEU A 183 -8.30 0.93 8.53
C LEU A 183 -7.92 2.20 9.30
N ALA A 184 -8.87 3.13 9.48
CA ALA A 184 -8.67 4.35 10.28
C ALA A 184 -8.32 4.03 11.75
N LYS A 185 -9.02 3.08 12.38
CA LYS A 185 -8.73 2.63 13.76
C LYS A 185 -7.34 1.99 13.91
N LYS A 186 -6.81 1.37 12.85
CA LYS A 186 -5.46 0.77 12.81
C LYS A 186 -4.38 1.76 12.32
N GLY A 187 -4.72 3.03 12.07
CA GLY A 187 -3.76 4.06 11.65
C GLY A 187 -3.44 4.10 10.15
N PHE A 188 -4.15 3.34 9.30
CA PHE A 188 -3.85 3.23 7.87
C PHE A 188 -4.54 4.31 7.03
N ALA A 189 -4.17 5.57 7.24
CA ALA A 189 -4.74 6.73 6.52
C ALA A 189 -4.51 6.68 4.99
N ASP A 190 -3.33 6.20 4.57
CA ASP A 190 -2.91 6.11 3.17
C ASP A 190 -3.39 4.84 2.42
N ILE A 191 -4.35 4.12 3.01
CA ILE A 191 -5.01 2.96 2.41
C ILE A 191 -6.50 3.28 2.27
N ARG A 192 -6.92 3.62 1.05
CA ARG A 192 -8.35 3.81 0.74
C ARG A 192 -9.03 2.47 0.50
N PHE A 193 -10.35 2.45 0.63
CA PHE A 193 -11.17 1.30 0.27
C PHE A 193 -12.38 1.71 -0.56
N GLY A 194 -12.47 1.14 -1.77
CA GLY A 194 -13.50 1.45 -2.77
C GLY A 194 -14.89 0.89 -2.42
N PRO A 195 -15.86 1.05 -3.32
CA PRO A 195 -17.26 0.65 -3.08
C PRO A 195 -17.53 -0.88 -3.19
N GLY A 196 -16.48 -1.70 -3.36
CA GLY A 196 -16.58 -3.14 -3.64
C GLY A 196 -16.47 -3.47 -5.13
N GLU A 197 -16.23 -4.74 -5.47
CA GLU A 197 -15.88 -5.16 -6.85
C GLU A 197 -16.95 -4.80 -7.88
N ARG A 198 -18.23 -5.08 -7.58
CA ARG A 198 -19.35 -4.86 -8.51
C ARG A 198 -19.48 -3.43 -9.04
N PRO A 199 -19.65 -2.38 -8.19
CA PRO A 199 -19.72 -1.00 -8.67
C PRO A 199 -18.40 -0.54 -9.28
N MET A 200 -17.26 -0.83 -8.62
CA MET A 200 -15.95 -0.34 -9.05
C MET A 200 -15.57 -0.84 -10.44
N GLN A 201 -15.68 -2.15 -10.69
CA GLN A 201 -15.33 -2.72 -12.00
C GLN A 201 -16.31 -2.29 -13.10
N SER A 202 -17.59 -2.04 -12.77
CA SER A 202 -18.53 -1.47 -13.75
C SER A 202 -18.15 -0.04 -14.11
N GLN A 203 -17.86 0.80 -13.11
CA GLN A 203 -17.46 2.19 -13.29
C GLN A 203 -16.19 2.32 -14.13
N ILE A 204 -15.15 1.50 -13.88
CA ILE A 204 -13.92 1.45 -14.70
C ILE A 204 -14.20 1.15 -16.19
N ALA A 205 -15.29 0.45 -16.50
CA ALA A 205 -15.72 0.14 -17.86
C ALA A 205 -16.75 1.13 -18.44
N GLY A 206 -17.07 2.23 -17.76
CA GLY A 206 -18.11 3.17 -18.17
C GLY A 206 -19.54 2.62 -18.03
N LEU A 207 -19.76 1.68 -17.10
CA LEU A 207 -21.03 0.97 -16.88
C LEU A 207 -21.57 1.16 -15.46
N GLU A 208 -22.89 1.12 -15.33
CA GLU A 208 -23.58 0.92 -14.04
C GLU A 208 -23.73 -0.58 -13.77
N TRP A 209 -23.55 -1.02 -12.51
CA TRP A 209 -23.66 -2.45 -12.17
C TRP A 209 -25.06 -3.01 -12.45
N ARG A 210 -25.11 -4.17 -13.12
CA ARG A 210 -26.31 -5.01 -13.25
C ARG A 210 -25.96 -6.45 -12.92
N GLN A 211 -26.80 -7.14 -12.15
CA GLN A 211 -26.51 -8.50 -11.67
C GLN A 211 -26.26 -9.51 -12.80
N ALA A 212 -26.86 -9.30 -13.98
CA ALA A 212 -26.61 -10.12 -15.18
C ALA A 212 -25.14 -10.12 -15.64
N TYR A 213 -24.37 -9.08 -15.33
CA TYR A 213 -22.93 -9.00 -15.64
C TYR A 213 -22.10 -10.05 -14.89
N ALA A 214 -22.66 -10.68 -13.85
CA ALA A 214 -22.06 -11.82 -13.17
C ALA A 214 -22.19 -13.15 -13.96
N LEU A 215 -22.85 -13.19 -15.11
CA LEU A 215 -23.21 -14.43 -15.81
C LEU A 215 -22.54 -14.56 -17.18
N GLY A 216 -21.72 -15.60 -17.34
CA GLY A 216 -20.92 -15.82 -18.54
C GLY A 216 -20.11 -14.58 -18.93
N ASP A 217 -20.05 -14.30 -20.22
CA ASP A 217 -19.31 -13.16 -20.79
C ASP A 217 -20.15 -11.87 -20.86
N THR A 218 -21.31 -11.82 -20.22
CA THR A 218 -22.30 -10.73 -20.37
C THR A 218 -21.69 -9.35 -20.08
N PHE A 219 -20.79 -9.23 -19.10
CA PHE A 219 -20.07 -7.97 -18.85
C PHE A 219 -19.24 -7.54 -20.07
N PHE A 220 -18.48 -8.47 -20.67
CA PHE A 220 -17.61 -8.18 -21.80
C PHE A 220 -18.40 -7.89 -23.08
N GLU A 221 -19.50 -8.60 -23.33
CA GLU A 221 -20.39 -8.31 -24.46
C GLU A 221 -21.04 -6.93 -24.34
N VAL A 222 -21.56 -6.57 -23.16
CA VAL A 222 -22.13 -5.23 -22.93
C VAL A 222 -21.05 -4.14 -23.02
N ARG A 223 -19.83 -4.40 -22.55
CA ARG A 223 -18.68 -3.47 -22.64
C ARG A 223 -18.30 -3.14 -24.09
N LYS A 224 -18.53 -4.02 -25.07
CA LYS A 224 -18.31 -3.73 -26.51
C LYS A 224 -19.21 -2.61 -27.03
N GLY A 225 -20.39 -2.44 -26.44
CA GLY A 225 -21.33 -1.35 -26.78
C GLY A 225 -20.97 0.00 -26.16
N VAL A 226 -19.99 0.07 -25.25
CA VAL A 226 -19.57 1.33 -24.62
C VAL A 226 -18.54 2.02 -25.52
N PRO A 227 -18.77 3.28 -25.94
CA PRO A 227 -17.83 4.07 -26.72
C PRO A 227 -16.42 4.10 -26.12
N HIS A 228 -15.39 4.14 -26.98
CA HIS A 228 -13.99 4.05 -26.54
C HIS A 228 -13.58 5.22 -25.66
N ASP A 229 -13.98 6.43 -26.03
CA ASP A 229 -13.79 7.67 -25.28
C ASP A 229 -14.44 7.60 -23.89
N VAL A 230 -15.66 7.07 -23.77
CA VAL A 230 -16.34 6.85 -22.49
C VAL A 230 -15.59 5.84 -21.61
N ARG A 231 -15.16 4.70 -22.18
CA ARG A 231 -14.32 3.72 -21.45
C ARG A 231 -12.98 4.32 -21.03
N LYS A 232 -12.34 5.09 -21.90
CA LYS A 232 -11.06 5.73 -21.66
C LYS A 232 -11.14 6.78 -20.55
N ALA A 233 -12.14 7.65 -20.59
CA ALA A 233 -12.35 8.67 -19.56
C ALA A 233 -12.56 8.04 -18.17
N ALA A 234 -13.39 6.98 -18.09
CA ALA A 234 -13.64 6.27 -16.84
C ALA A 234 -12.42 5.49 -16.32
N PHE A 235 -11.66 4.85 -17.22
CA PHE A 235 -10.41 4.16 -16.92
C PHE A 235 -9.32 5.12 -16.44
N ASP A 236 -9.10 6.23 -17.14
CA ASP A 236 -8.10 7.25 -16.78
C ASP A 236 -8.43 7.87 -15.43
N ALA A 237 -9.69 8.25 -15.18
CA ALA A 237 -10.14 8.78 -13.88
C ALA A 237 -9.85 7.81 -12.73
N TYR A 238 -10.07 6.51 -12.91
CA TYR A 238 -9.75 5.48 -11.90
C TYR A 238 -8.23 5.30 -11.70
N VAL A 239 -7.43 5.42 -12.75
CA VAL A 239 -5.96 5.32 -12.66
C VAL A 239 -5.32 6.57 -12.06
N ASP A 240 -5.94 7.74 -12.23
CA ASP A 240 -5.43 9.02 -11.76
C ASP A 240 -5.82 9.30 -10.30
N ASP A 241 -7.06 8.99 -9.88
CA ASP A 241 -7.50 9.05 -8.48
C ASP A 241 -8.26 7.76 -8.07
N PRO A 242 -7.54 6.67 -7.77
CA PRO A 242 -8.16 5.39 -7.44
C PRO A 242 -8.99 5.46 -6.15
N VAL A 243 -10.27 5.11 -6.27
CA VAL A 243 -11.23 5.01 -5.15
C VAL A 243 -10.86 3.89 -4.15
N ASP A 244 -10.11 2.89 -4.61
CA ASP A 244 -9.45 1.87 -3.80
C ASP A 244 -7.93 2.09 -3.75
N GLY A 245 -7.44 3.32 -3.90
CA GLY A 245 -6.01 3.62 -3.92
C GLY A 245 -5.28 3.31 -2.62
N ALA A 246 -4.04 2.83 -2.69
CA ALA A 246 -3.14 2.79 -1.54
C ALA A 246 -1.69 3.08 -1.93
N THR A 247 -0.89 3.55 -0.97
CA THR A 247 0.54 3.79 -1.16
C THR A 247 1.34 2.50 -0.91
N PRO A 248 2.35 2.16 -1.73
CA PRO A 248 3.25 1.04 -1.49
C PRO A 248 3.85 1.03 -0.07
N VAL A 249 4.23 2.21 0.44
CA VAL A 249 4.78 2.39 1.79
C VAL A 249 3.79 1.94 2.86
N ALA A 250 2.53 2.38 2.80
CA ALA A 250 1.52 2.00 3.77
C ALA A 250 1.17 0.51 3.70
N ILE A 251 1.16 -0.10 2.50
CA ILE A 251 0.94 -1.54 2.35
C ILE A 251 2.09 -2.34 2.98
N ALA A 252 3.35 -1.98 2.68
CA ALA A 252 4.52 -2.65 3.25
C ALA A 252 4.56 -2.54 4.79
N ALA A 253 4.27 -1.35 5.34
CA ALA A 253 4.15 -1.14 6.78
C ALA A 253 3.01 -1.98 7.40
N ALA A 254 1.81 -1.99 6.81
CA ALA A 254 0.68 -2.78 7.31
C ALA A 254 0.97 -4.30 7.29
N LEU A 255 1.70 -4.80 6.28
CA LEU A 255 2.16 -6.19 6.23
C LEU A 255 3.19 -6.52 7.32
N ALA A 256 4.03 -5.55 7.71
CA ALA A 256 5.00 -5.73 8.79
C ALA A 256 4.30 -5.79 10.16
N GLN A 257 3.40 -4.85 10.44
CA GLN A 257 2.56 -4.86 11.66
C GLN A 257 1.73 -6.14 11.76
N LEU A 258 1.21 -6.67 10.63
CA LEU A 258 0.55 -7.98 10.59
C LEU A 258 1.52 -9.11 10.98
N LYS A 259 2.72 -9.13 10.41
CA LYS A 259 3.75 -10.16 10.70
C LYS A 259 4.25 -10.11 12.14
N GLN A 260 4.31 -8.91 12.74
CA GLN A 260 4.68 -8.66 14.14
C GLN A 260 3.55 -8.96 15.13
N GLY A 261 2.32 -9.22 14.65
CA GLY A 261 1.16 -9.55 15.49
C GLY A 261 0.49 -8.35 16.15
N GLU A 262 0.74 -7.14 15.66
CA GLU A 262 0.23 -5.89 16.22
C GLU A 262 -1.24 -5.62 15.84
N LEU A 263 -1.72 -6.27 14.76
CA LEU A 263 -3.04 -6.00 14.19
C LEU A 263 -4.16 -6.93 14.66
N LEU A 264 -3.85 -8.15 15.10
CA LEU A 264 -4.83 -9.21 15.39
C LEU A 264 -4.31 -10.09 16.54
N SER A 265 -5.18 -10.88 17.16
CA SER A 265 -4.75 -11.91 18.13
C SER A 265 -3.72 -12.87 17.51
N PRO A 266 -2.86 -13.53 18.33
CA PRO A 266 -1.86 -14.45 17.80
C PRO A 266 -2.44 -15.57 16.92
N ALA A 267 -3.62 -16.09 17.27
CA ALA A 267 -4.30 -17.12 16.51
C ALA A 267 -4.78 -16.62 15.13
N ASN A 268 -5.44 -15.46 15.08
CA ASN A 268 -5.93 -14.90 13.82
C ASN A 268 -4.79 -14.31 12.96
N THR A 269 -3.72 -13.80 13.56
CA THR A 269 -2.47 -13.45 12.87
C THR A 269 -1.88 -14.67 12.18
N ALA A 270 -1.64 -15.76 12.91
CA ALA A 270 -1.09 -17.00 12.34
C ALA A 270 -1.97 -17.56 11.23
N GLN A 271 -3.30 -17.53 11.41
CA GLN A 271 -4.25 -18.00 10.40
C GLN A 271 -4.22 -17.16 9.12
N PHE A 272 -4.15 -15.83 9.23
CA PHE A 272 -4.07 -14.91 8.09
C PHE A 272 -2.76 -15.11 7.32
N LEU A 273 -1.62 -15.13 8.02
CA LEU A 273 -0.31 -15.38 7.41
C LEU A 273 -0.25 -16.74 6.69
N GLY A 274 -0.84 -17.79 7.28
CA GLY A 274 -0.97 -19.10 6.65
C GLY A 274 -1.74 -19.03 5.32
N TRP A 275 -2.89 -18.34 5.28
CA TRP A 275 -3.66 -18.15 4.05
C TRP A 275 -2.91 -17.32 2.98
N LEU A 276 -2.06 -16.37 3.39
CA LEU A 276 -1.22 -15.60 2.47
C LEU A 276 -0.06 -16.44 1.89
N GLY A 277 0.46 -17.41 2.64
CA GLY A 277 1.41 -18.42 2.12
C GLY A 277 0.78 -19.42 1.14
N GLU A 278 -0.52 -19.70 1.29
CA GLU A 278 -1.31 -20.58 0.42
C GLU A 278 -1.80 -19.92 -0.89
N VAL A 279 -1.41 -18.67 -1.20
CA VAL A 279 -1.87 -17.96 -2.40
C VAL A 279 -1.38 -18.62 -3.70
N LYS A 280 -2.33 -18.84 -4.61
CA LYS A 280 -2.14 -19.55 -5.89
C LYS A 280 -2.02 -18.60 -7.09
N SER A 281 -2.55 -17.38 -6.96
CA SER A 281 -2.54 -16.38 -8.02
C SER A 281 -1.14 -15.78 -8.22
N GLY A 282 -0.76 -15.48 -9.46
CA GLY A 282 0.50 -14.80 -9.76
C GLY A 282 1.77 -15.62 -9.41
N PRO A 283 1.86 -16.91 -9.78
CA PRO A 283 3.01 -17.75 -9.44
C PRO A 283 4.34 -17.19 -9.95
N ASN A 284 4.31 -16.45 -11.07
CA ASN A 284 5.46 -15.82 -11.69
C ASN A 284 5.54 -14.30 -11.39
N ARG A 285 4.86 -13.79 -10.35
CA ARG A 285 5.07 -12.41 -9.85
C ARG A 285 6.25 -12.39 -8.88
N LEU A 286 6.17 -11.73 -7.71
CA LEU A 286 7.28 -11.71 -6.74
C LEU A 286 7.77 -13.14 -6.43
N LYS A 287 6.83 -14.09 -6.29
CA LYS A 287 7.11 -15.50 -6.06
C LYS A 287 8.02 -16.17 -7.10
N GLY A 288 8.06 -15.68 -8.34
CA GLY A 288 8.92 -16.20 -9.40
C GLY A 288 10.39 -15.76 -9.28
N GLY A 289 10.69 -14.73 -8.50
CA GLY A 289 12.04 -14.22 -8.27
C GLY A 289 12.69 -14.67 -6.96
N LEU A 290 12.05 -15.59 -6.21
CA LEU A 290 12.57 -16.09 -4.94
C LEU A 290 13.89 -16.86 -5.13
N PRO A 291 14.96 -16.53 -4.38
CA PRO A 291 16.12 -17.40 -4.27
C PRO A 291 15.78 -18.73 -3.58
N GLU A 292 16.69 -19.70 -3.65
CA GLU A 292 16.54 -20.97 -2.94
C GLU A 292 16.41 -20.76 -1.42
N GLY A 293 15.52 -21.52 -0.79
CA GLY A 293 15.23 -21.44 0.64
C GLY A 293 14.37 -20.24 1.08
N TRP A 294 14.19 -19.21 0.24
CA TRP A 294 13.28 -18.10 0.54
C TRP A 294 11.82 -18.50 0.37
N SER A 295 10.93 -17.86 1.13
CA SER A 295 9.48 -18.03 1.01
C SER A 295 8.74 -16.70 0.99
N ILE A 296 7.49 -16.71 0.52
CA ILE A 296 6.64 -15.53 0.48
C ILE A 296 5.20 -15.84 0.91
N ALA A 297 4.64 -14.96 1.73
CA ALA A 297 3.21 -14.87 2.00
C ALA A 297 2.68 -13.57 1.35
N HIS A 298 1.83 -13.66 0.32
CA HIS A 298 1.55 -12.52 -0.58
C HIS A 298 0.09 -12.37 -0.97
N LYS A 299 -0.27 -11.24 -1.58
CA LYS A 299 -1.56 -11.03 -2.26
C LYS A 299 -1.39 -10.23 -3.55
N THR A 300 -1.96 -10.77 -4.62
CA THR A 300 -1.99 -10.16 -5.95
C THR A 300 -3.14 -9.17 -6.16
N GLY A 301 -2.91 -8.17 -7.02
CA GLY A 301 -3.95 -7.33 -7.64
C GLY A 301 -3.87 -7.38 -9.16
N THR A 302 -5.00 -7.47 -9.87
CA THR A 302 -5.04 -7.43 -11.34
C THR A 302 -6.30 -6.69 -11.77
N GLY A 303 -6.16 -5.64 -12.56
CA GLY A 303 -7.27 -4.84 -13.06
C GLY A 303 -7.57 -5.01 -14.53
N GLN A 304 -8.48 -4.18 -15.02
CA GLN A 304 -8.97 -4.23 -16.40
C GLN A 304 -7.94 -3.71 -17.40
N VAL A 305 -8.00 -4.25 -18.62
CA VAL A 305 -7.35 -3.71 -19.81
C VAL A 305 -8.31 -2.74 -20.49
N LEU A 306 -7.86 -1.53 -20.83
CA LEU A 306 -8.68 -0.48 -21.44
C LEU A 306 -9.30 -0.95 -22.75
N ASP A 307 -8.46 -1.41 -23.67
CA ASP A 307 -8.87 -1.83 -25.01
C ASP A 307 -9.52 -3.22 -25.02
N ILE A 308 -10.31 -3.47 -26.07
CA ILE A 308 -10.97 -4.76 -26.29
C ILE A 308 -10.07 -5.56 -27.24
N VAL A 309 -9.03 -6.14 -26.67
CA VAL A 309 -7.98 -6.93 -27.35
C VAL A 309 -7.92 -8.36 -26.81
N PRO A 310 -7.36 -9.32 -27.57
CA PRO A 310 -7.09 -10.66 -27.05
C PRO A 310 -6.27 -10.63 -25.75
N GLN A 311 -6.52 -11.59 -24.86
CA GLN A 311 -5.81 -11.66 -23.59
C GLN A 311 -4.29 -11.82 -23.81
N GLY A 312 -3.49 -10.98 -23.16
CA GLY A 312 -2.03 -10.98 -23.28
C GLY A 312 -1.48 -10.06 -24.38
N THR A 313 -2.33 -9.49 -25.25
CA THR A 313 -1.93 -8.39 -26.14
C THR A 313 -1.48 -7.18 -25.30
N PRO A 314 -0.32 -6.56 -25.59
CA PRO A 314 0.11 -5.31 -24.98
C PRO A 314 -0.95 -4.21 -25.15
N ALA A 315 -1.47 -3.71 -24.02
CA ALA A 315 -2.49 -2.68 -23.94
C ALA A 315 -2.54 -2.12 -22.51
N ASP A 316 -3.03 -0.89 -22.36
CA ASP A 316 -3.12 -0.20 -21.08
C ASP A 316 -3.93 -1.00 -20.05
N GLN A 317 -3.31 -1.35 -18.92
CA GLN A 317 -3.96 -2.09 -17.83
C GLN A 317 -3.90 -1.34 -16.49
N ALA A 318 -5.04 -1.17 -15.83
CA ALA A 318 -5.17 -0.46 -14.55
C ALA A 318 -4.92 -1.36 -13.33
N GLY A 319 -3.66 -1.66 -13.04
CA GLY A 319 -3.25 -2.47 -11.88
C GLY A 319 -2.70 -3.86 -12.27
N TYR A 320 -1.42 -4.08 -11.98
CA TYR A 320 -0.76 -5.38 -12.04
C TYR A 320 0.18 -5.50 -10.83
N ASN A 321 -0.38 -5.85 -9.68
CA ASN A 321 0.25 -5.66 -8.38
C ASN A 321 0.60 -6.99 -7.70
N ASP A 322 1.62 -6.99 -6.87
CA ASP A 322 1.87 -8.06 -5.91
C ASP A 322 2.54 -7.47 -4.66
N VAL A 323 2.04 -7.88 -3.49
CA VAL A 323 2.49 -7.35 -2.19
C VAL A 323 2.63 -8.51 -1.23
N GLY A 324 3.64 -8.53 -0.35
CA GLY A 324 3.86 -9.68 0.51
C GLY A 324 4.94 -9.52 1.56
N ILE A 325 5.08 -10.59 2.33
CA ILE A 325 6.07 -10.77 3.39
C ILE A 325 7.02 -11.86 2.89
N LEU A 326 8.26 -11.48 2.63
CA LEU A 326 9.36 -12.37 2.32
C LEU A 326 9.96 -12.90 3.64
N THR A 327 10.41 -14.14 3.64
CA THR A 327 11.15 -14.75 4.75
C THR A 327 12.38 -15.45 4.19
N ALA A 328 13.55 -14.99 4.63
CA ALA A 328 14.85 -15.54 4.28
C ALA A 328 15.14 -16.85 5.05
N PRO A 329 16.13 -17.67 4.64
CA PRO A 329 16.43 -18.95 5.27
C PRO A 329 16.84 -18.87 6.75
N ASP A 330 17.39 -17.73 7.19
CA ASP A 330 17.74 -17.46 8.60
C ASP A 330 16.54 -17.00 9.45
N GLY A 331 15.36 -16.81 8.84
CA GLY A 331 14.16 -16.28 9.47
C GLY A 331 13.99 -14.76 9.37
N SER A 332 14.95 -14.03 8.77
CA SER A 332 14.84 -12.59 8.53
C SER A 332 13.63 -12.27 7.66
N ILE A 333 12.98 -11.14 7.96
CA ILE A 333 11.72 -10.72 7.35
C ILE A 333 11.93 -9.44 6.56
N TYR A 334 11.34 -9.38 5.37
CA TYR A 334 11.19 -8.15 4.59
C TYR A 334 9.75 -8.06 4.09
N THR A 335 9.13 -6.89 4.15
CA THR A 335 7.83 -6.68 3.50
C THR A 335 7.98 -5.83 2.26
N VAL A 336 7.19 -6.14 1.23
CA VAL A 336 7.34 -5.56 -0.09
C VAL A 336 5.97 -5.27 -0.70
N ALA A 337 5.86 -4.14 -1.39
CA ALA A 337 4.71 -3.81 -2.21
C ALA A 337 5.15 -3.31 -3.59
N VAL A 338 4.83 -4.06 -4.64
CA VAL A 338 5.02 -3.64 -6.04
C VAL A 338 3.64 -3.34 -6.65
N MET A 339 3.42 -2.06 -6.94
CA MET A 339 2.15 -1.53 -7.44
C MET A 339 2.36 -0.95 -8.84
N ILE A 340 1.91 -1.68 -9.86
CA ILE A 340 1.94 -1.22 -11.25
C ILE A 340 0.54 -0.69 -11.58
N GLY A 341 0.28 0.57 -11.24
CA GLY A 341 -1.03 1.20 -11.37
C GLY A 341 -1.49 1.37 -12.81
N ARG A 342 -0.57 1.58 -13.75
CA ARG A 342 -0.80 1.56 -15.20
C ARG A 342 0.44 1.13 -15.94
N THR A 343 0.29 0.27 -16.95
CA THR A 343 1.33 0.00 -17.96
C THR A 343 0.70 -0.67 -19.17
N HIS A 344 1.36 -0.58 -20.32
CA HIS A 344 1.04 -1.33 -21.54
C HIS A 344 2.08 -2.41 -21.89
N VAL A 345 3.24 -2.44 -21.22
CA VAL A 345 4.34 -3.39 -21.51
C VAL A 345 3.91 -4.85 -21.34
N SER A 346 4.65 -5.81 -21.87
CA SER A 346 4.24 -7.22 -21.86
C SER A 346 4.18 -7.80 -20.45
N ILE A 347 3.36 -8.84 -20.25
CA ILE A 347 3.26 -9.52 -18.94
C ILE A 347 4.63 -10.09 -18.47
N PRO A 348 5.46 -10.73 -19.33
CA PRO A 348 6.81 -11.16 -18.95
C PRO A 348 7.71 -10.04 -18.43
N GLU A 349 7.71 -8.85 -19.05
CA GLU A 349 8.54 -7.72 -18.59
C GLU A 349 8.12 -7.21 -17.20
N ARG A 350 6.81 -7.18 -16.92
CA ARG A 350 6.27 -6.84 -15.59
C ARG A 350 6.68 -7.87 -14.54
N MET A 351 6.68 -9.15 -14.92
CA MET A 351 7.11 -10.25 -14.06
C MET A 351 8.61 -10.17 -13.77
N GLU A 352 9.44 -9.94 -14.79
CA GLU A 352 10.89 -9.81 -14.62
C GLU A 352 11.26 -8.63 -13.72
N MET A 353 10.57 -7.49 -13.83
CA MET A 353 10.76 -6.37 -12.90
C MET A 353 10.43 -6.78 -11.45
N MET A 354 9.33 -7.50 -11.23
CA MET A 354 8.99 -8.06 -9.90
C MET A 354 10.05 -9.06 -9.41
N HIS A 355 10.66 -9.86 -10.29
CA HIS A 355 11.75 -10.77 -9.92
C HIS A 355 13.00 -9.99 -9.53
N GLY A 356 13.31 -8.93 -10.28
CA GLY A 356 14.38 -7.98 -9.96
C GLY A 356 14.23 -7.37 -8.56
N VAL A 357 13.01 -6.98 -8.16
CA VAL A 357 12.75 -6.46 -6.81
C VAL A 357 13.07 -7.52 -5.74
N VAL A 358 12.67 -8.77 -5.93
CA VAL A 358 12.97 -9.85 -4.97
C VAL A 358 14.47 -10.17 -4.90
N ARG A 359 15.16 -10.18 -6.05
CA ARG A 359 16.63 -10.35 -6.10
C ARG A 359 17.36 -9.17 -5.43
N ALA A 360 16.86 -7.95 -5.56
CA ALA A 360 17.40 -6.79 -4.85
C ALA A 360 17.24 -6.92 -3.34
N ILE A 361 16.07 -7.38 -2.85
CA ILE A 361 15.85 -7.64 -1.42
C ILE A 361 16.79 -8.74 -0.90
N ALA A 362 17.03 -9.79 -1.69
CA ALA A 362 17.97 -10.85 -1.33
C ALA A 362 19.43 -10.37 -1.28
N GLY A 363 19.88 -9.57 -2.26
CA GLY A 363 21.22 -8.96 -2.24
C GLY A 363 21.41 -8.00 -1.06
N TYR A 364 20.40 -7.18 -0.75
CA TYR A 364 20.40 -6.32 0.43
C TYR A 364 20.53 -7.15 1.72
N HIS A 365 19.76 -8.23 1.84
CA HIS A 365 19.85 -9.17 2.96
C HIS A 365 21.28 -9.75 3.12
N GLU A 366 21.92 -10.20 2.05
CA GLU A 366 23.31 -10.69 2.09
C GLU A 366 24.29 -9.62 2.60
N MET A 367 24.11 -8.36 2.20
CA MET A 367 24.93 -7.23 2.65
C MET A 367 24.74 -6.92 4.14
N VAL A 368 23.50 -6.95 4.65
CA VAL A 368 23.18 -6.57 6.04
C VAL A 368 23.18 -7.72 7.06
N SER A 369 23.14 -8.97 6.62
CA SER A 369 23.20 -10.17 7.48
C SER A 369 24.48 -11.00 7.31
N GLY A 370 25.36 -10.64 6.36
CA GLY A 370 26.62 -11.35 6.13
C GLY A 370 27.66 -11.20 7.27
N PRO A 371 28.75 -11.99 7.28
CA PRO A 371 29.73 -12.02 8.38
C PRO A 371 30.42 -10.68 8.72
N GLY A 372 30.34 -9.68 7.84
CA GLY A 372 30.86 -8.33 8.07
C GLY A 372 29.89 -7.36 8.76
N ALA A 373 28.59 -7.68 8.86
CA ALA A 373 27.58 -6.76 9.37
C ALA A 373 27.79 -6.42 10.86
N ASN A 374 28.06 -7.43 11.68
CA ASN A 374 28.28 -7.27 13.13
C ASN A 374 29.57 -6.50 13.50
N ALA A 375 30.45 -6.19 12.53
CA ALA A 375 31.70 -5.48 12.80
C ALA A 375 31.54 -3.96 12.91
N LYS A 376 30.39 -3.38 12.52
CA LYS A 376 30.15 -1.92 12.54
C LYS A 376 29.35 -1.45 13.78
N ASP A 377 28.34 -2.20 14.22
CA ASP A 377 27.45 -1.79 15.33
C ASP A 377 28.14 -1.74 16.70
N ASP A 378 29.22 -2.51 16.87
CA ASP A 378 29.96 -2.61 18.14
C ASP A 378 30.75 -1.33 18.50
N ASN A 379 30.77 -0.32 17.60
CA ASN A 379 31.29 1.03 17.82
C ASN A 379 30.21 2.07 18.12
N LEU A 380 28.95 1.85 17.70
CA LEU A 380 27.84 2.77 17.98
C LEU A 380 27.28 2.56 19.40
N SER A 381 27.23 1.30 19.87
CA SER A 381 26.75 0.95 21.22
C SER A 381 27.65 1.44 22.36
N LYS A 382 28.94 1.72 22.10
CA LYS A 382 29.92 2.12 23.13
C LYS A 382 29.99 3.62 23.40
N ASN A 383 29.35 4.46 22.58
CA ASN A 383 29.46 5.93 22.69
C ASN A 383 28.25 6.59 23.40
N SER A 384 27.25 5.81 23.83
CA SER A 384 26.01 6.28 24.46
C SER A 384 25.97 6.12 25.99
N SER A 385 27.05 5.67 26.62
CA SER A 385 27.09 5.26 28.03
C SER A 385 28.15 5.98 28.88
N GLN A 386 28.35 7.28 28.67
CA GLN A 386 29.00 8.15 29.67
C GLN A 386 27.97 9.01 30.44
N PRO A 387 27.97 9.02 31.79
CA PRO A 387 27.11 9.90 32.55
C PRO A 387 27.53 11.36 32.39
N VAL A 388 26.56 12.25 32.16
CA VAL A 388 26.81 13.70 32.16
C VAL A 388 27.06 14.18 33.58
N GLU A 389 28.31 14.47 33.94
CA GLU A 389 28.63 15.18 35.19
C GLU A 389 28.08 16.61 35.15
N THR A 390 27.27 16.96 36.15
CA THR A 390 26.66 18.28 36.30
C THR A 390 27.66 19.28 36.87
N ARG A 391 28.23 20.12 36.00
CA ARG A 391 29.15 21.18 36.41
C ARG A 391 28.38 22.43 36.87
N ALA A 392 28.44 22.73 38.17
CA ALA A 392 27.86 23.95 38.75
C ALA A 392 28.62 25.22 38.29
N PRO A 393 27.96 26.38 38.14
CA PRO A 393 28.61 27.63 37.75
C PRO A 393 29.37 28.26 38.93
N SER A 394 30.60 28.73 38.67
CA SER A 394 31.36 29.54 39.63
C SER A 394 30.97 31.01 39.56
N ALA A 395 30.96 31.69 40.71
CA ALA A 395 30.81 33.15 40.80
C ALA A 395 32.12 33.90 40.45
N SER A 396 32.05 35.24 40.37
CA SER A 396 33.09 36.20 39.91
C SER A 396 33.38 36.13 38.40
N GLU A 397 33.73 37.20 37.67
CA GLU A 397 33.76 38.65 37.95
C GLU A 397 32.87 39.37 36.89
N VAL A 398 32.38 40.60 37.09
CA VAL A 398 32.57 41.53 38.23
C VAL A 398 31.26 41.63 39.02
#